data_AF-A0A2V6IP40-F1
#
_entry.id   AF-A0A2V6IP40-F1
#
_cell.length_a   1.000
_cell.length_b   1.000
_cell.length_c   1.000
_cell.angle_alpha   90.00
_cell.angle_beta   90.00
_cell.angle_gamma   90.00
#
_symmetry.space_group_name_H-M   'P 1'
#
loop_
_entity.id
_entity.type
_entity.pdbx_description
1 polymer ?
#
loop_
_entity_poly.entity_id
_entity_poly.type
_entity_poly.pdbx_seq_one_letter_code
_entity_poly.pdbx_strand_id
1 'polypeptide(L)'
;TIGGTTMRSSSIHCLFGTTALTLLSFDQASFADDALTAGSKSIVREFYTTVLINRHVDAAPRFLRPDYIQHNPNVPTGLSGFMDTFRARFAQPLPADYKRELLNIVAENI
;
A
#
# COMPACT_ATOMS: atom_id res chain seq x y z
N THR A 1 65.29 24.33 43.69
CA THR A 1 64.20 24.70 44.62
C THR A 1 63.06 23.73 44.44
N ILE A 2 62.57 23.23 45.57
CA ILE A 2 61.59 22.15 45.77
C ILE A 2 60.16 22.66 45.51
N GLY A 3 59.27 21.78 45.04
CA GLY A 3 57.81 21.89 45.11
C GLY A 3 57.16 21.47 43.79
N GLY A 4 56.51 20.33 43.61
CA GLY A 4 55.81 19.48 44.57
C GLY A 4 54.31 19.82 44.57
N THR A 5 53.49 18.79 44.41
CA THR A 5 52.10 18.66 44.93
C THR A 5 50.95 18.86 43.92
N THR A 6 50.52 17.72 43.37
CA THR A 6 49.15 17.16 43.53
C THR A 6 48.04 17.52 42.55
N MET A 7 47.64 16.46 41.83
CA MET A 7 46.37 16.19 41.18
C MET A 7 45.15 16.48 42.08
N ARG A 8 44.14 17.19 41.57
CA ARG A 8 42.77 17.14 42.12
C ARG A 8 41.72 17.06 41.02
N SER A 9 41.14 15.86 40.96
CA SER A 9 39.85 15.51 40.39
C SER A 9 38.73 16.41 40.90
N SER A 10 37.86 16.85 39.99
CA SER A 10 36.47 17.18 40.30
C SER A 10 35.59 16.76 39.13
N SER A 11 35.02 15.57 39.28
CA SER A 11 33.89 15.06 38.51
C SER A 11 32.73 16.06 38.55
N ILE A 12 32.38 16.66 37.42
CA ILE A 12 31.07 17.28 37.25
C ILE A 12 30.18 16.24 36.60
N HIS A 13 29.54 15.43 37.45
CA HIS A 13 28.34 14.70 37.09
C HIS A 13 27.23 15.72 36.84
N CYS A 14 27.16 16.26 35.63
CA CYS A 14 25.90 16.80 35.12
C CYS A 14 25.10 15.60 34.61
N LEU A 15 24.29 15.07 35.51
CA LEU A 15 23.17 14.18 35.21
C LEU A 15 22.28 14.91 34.20
N PHE A 16 22.49 14.68 32.91
CA PHE A 16 21.51 15.07 31.90
C PHE A 16 20.25 14.26 32.21
N GLY A 17 19.26 14.94 32.79
CA GLY A 17 17.96 14.35 33.08
C GLY A 17 17.44 13.70 31.81
N THR A 18 17.27 12.38 31.88
CA THR A 18 16.63 11.55 30.86
C THR A 18 15.15 11.90 30.79
N THR A 19 14.82 13.02 30.15
CA THR A 19 13.48 13.23 29.61
C THR A 19 13.49 12.73 28.17
N ALA A 20 13.27 11.44 27.97
CA ALA A 20 13.02 10.93 26.62
C ALA A 20 12.17 9.66 26.65
N LEU A 21 10.90 9.88 26.29
CA LEU A 21 10.19 9.10 25.29
C LEU A 21 9.76 7.68 25.67
N THR A 22 8.66 7.56 26.41
CA THR A 22 7.97 6.26 26.64
C THR A 22 6.56 6.16 26.09
N LEU A 23 6.11 7.00 25.14
CA LEU A 23 4.76 6.87 24.56
C LEU A 23 4.71 7.23 23.06
N LEU A 24 5.13 6.34 22.15
CA LEU A 24 4.86 6.51 20.71
C LEU A 24 4.65 5.21 19.89
N SER A 25 4.75 4.02 20.48
CA SER A 25 4.75 2.79 19.67
C SER A 25 3.38 2.34 19.14
N PHE A 26 2.27 2.78 19.74
CA PHE A 26 0.93 2.36 19.31
C PHE A 26 0.39 3.18 18.12
N ASP A 27 0.68 4.47 18.10
CA ASP A 27 0.12 5.40 17.10
C ASP A 27 0.71 5.16 15.70
N GLN A 28 2.00 4.81 15.64
CA GLN A 28 2.68 4.58 14.36
C GLN A 28 2.13 3.36 13.59
N ALA A 29 1.70 2.30 14.29
CA ALA A 29 1.15 1.10 13.65
C ALA A 29 -0.24 1.34 13.06
N SER A 30 -1.13 2.04 13.77
CA SER A 30 -2.47 2.38 13.27
C SER A 30 -2.42 3.35 12.09
N PHE A 31 -1.55 4.37 12.13
CA PHE A 31 -1.37 5.27 10.99
C PHE A 31 -0.82 4.56 9.75
N ALA A 32 0.10 3.62 9.93
CA ALA A 32 0.64 2.83 8.83
C ALA A 32 -0.44 1.94 8.21
N ASP A 33 -1.28 1.31 9.03
CA ASP A 33 -2.38 0.47 8.58
C ASP A 33 -3.49 1.27 7.88
N ASP A 34 -3.88 2.43 8.42
CA ASP A 34 -4.79 3.36 7.75
C ASP A 34 -4.26 3.80 6.37
N ALA A 35 -2.95 4.09 6.29
CA ALA A 35 -2.31 4.47 5.04
C ALA A 35 -2.29 3.31 4.02
N LEU A 36 -2.04 2.07 4.47
CA LEU A 36 -2.10 0.87 3.63
C LEU A 36 -3.53 0.58 3.14
N THR A 37 -4.52 0.72 4.02
CA THR A 37 -5.95 0.60 3.69
C THR A 37 -6.37 1.65 2.66
N ALA A 38 -5.97 2.91 2.85
CA ALA A 38 -6.24 3.98 1.88
C ALA A 38 -5.55 3.73 0.54
N GLY A 39 -4.28 3.30 0.55
CA GLY A 39 -3.52 2.95 -0.64
C GLY A 39 -4.15 1.80 -1.43
N SER A 40 -4.54 0.73 -0.74
CA SER A 40 -5.19 -0.43 -1.34
C SER A 40 -6.52 -0.06 -2.01
N LYS A 41 -7.36 0.74 -1.33
CA LYS A 41 -8.62 1.26 -1.91
C LYS A 41 -8.35 2.09 -3.17
N SER A 42 -7.28 2.89 -3.18
CA SER A 42 -6.90 3.70 -4.34
C SER A 42 -6.52 2.82 -5.54
N ILE A 43 -5.65 1.83 -5.34
CA ILE A 43 -5.21 0.91 -6.40
C ILE A 43 -6.40 0.13 -6.97
N VAL A 44 -7.28 -0.41 -6.12
CA VAL A 44 -8.46 -1.16 -6.55
C VAL A 44 -9.42 -0.27 -7.33
N ARG A 45 -9.65 0.97 -6.88
CA ARG A 45 -10.47 1.95 -7.60
C ARG A 45 -9.93 2.19 -9.00
N GLU A 46 -8.64 2.51 -9.10
CA GLU A 46 -8.03 2.83 -10.39
C GLU A 46 -8.04 1.63 -11.34
N PHE A 47 -7.79 0.42 -10.83
CA PHE A 47 -7.89 -0.82 -11.60
C PHE A 47 -9.31 -1.03 -12.16
N TYR A 48 -10.33 -0.99 -11.30
CA TYR A 48 -11.72 -1.19 -11.73
C TYR A 48 -12.16 -0.12 -12.73
N THR A 49 -11.85 1.15 -12.47
CA THR A 49 -12.20 2.25 -13.36
C THR A 49 -11.50 2.12 -14.71
N THR A 50 -10.18 1.92 -14.72
CA THR A 50 -9.39 1.93 -15.96
C THR A 50 -9.59 0.65 -16.77
N VAL A 51 -9.37 -0.50 -16.15
CA VAL A 51 -9.29 -1.78 -16.87
C VAL A 51 -10.68 -2.30 -17.16
N LEU A 52 -11.56 -2.32 -16.16
CA LEU A 52 -12.87 -2.95 -16.30
C LEU A 52 -13.90 -1.97 -16.85
N ILE A 53 -14.19 -0.85 -16.17
CA ILE A 53 -15.25 0.10 -16.53
C ILE A 53 -14.94 0.79 -17.87
N ASN A 54 -13.73 1.32 -18.05
CA ASN A 54 -13.32 1.96 -19.30
C ASN A 54 -12.86 0.96 -20.37
N ARG A 55 -12.82 -0.34 -20.06
CA ARG A 55 -12.39 -1.43 -20.97
C ARG A 55 -10.95 -1.28 -21.49
N HIS A 56 -10.08 -0.54 -20.80
CA HIS A 56 -8.67 -0.36 -21.22
C HIS A 56 -7.81 -1.50 -20.68
N VAL A 57 -7.96 -2.69 -21.26
CA VAL A 57 -7.29 -3.93 -20.78
C VAL A 57 -5.76 -3.81 -20.80
N ASP A 58 -5.21 -3.06 -21.75
CA ASP A 58 -3.76 -2.88 -21.88
C ASP A 58 -3.12 -2.14 -20.71
N ALA A 59 -3.92 -1.50 -19.83
CA ALA A 59 -3.45 -0.93 -18.58
C ALA A 59 -3.30 -1.94 -17.44
N ALA A 60 -3.80 -3.18 -17.58
CA ALA A 60 -3.74 -4.23 -16.56
C ALA A 60 -2.33 -4.51 -15.99
N PRO A 61 -1.23 -4.47 -16.77
CA PRO A 61 0.12 -4.69 -16.23
C PRO A 61 0.56 -3.68 -15.16
N ARG A 62 -0.13 -2.53 -15.04
CA ARG A 62 0.12 -1.54 -13.97
C ARG A 62 -0.41 -1.99 -12.61
N PHE A 63 -1.36 -2.93 -12.59
CA PHE A 63 -2.11 -3.32 -11.39
C PHE A 63 -1.96 -4.80 -11.04
N LEU A 64 -1.77 -5.65 -12.05
CA LEU A 64 -1.70 -7.10 -11.89
C LEU A 64 -0.29 -7.59 -12.22
N ARG A 65 0.24 -8.47 -11.36
CA ARG A 65 1.53 -9.13 -11.62
C ARG A 65 1.40 -10.19 -12.71
N PRO A 66 2.51 -10.56 -13.39
CA PRO A 66 2.52 -11.65 -14.36
C PRO A 66 1.91 -12.97 -13.84
N ASP A 67 2.15 -13.29 -12.57
CA ASP A 67 1.69 -14.49 -11.86
C ASP A 67 0.35 -14.31 -11.11
N TYR A 68 -0.46 -13.31 -11.48
CA TYR A 68 -1.76 -13.05 -10.84
C TYR A 68 -2.62 -14.31 -10.71
N ILE A 69 -3.11 -14.61 -9.51
CA ILE A 69 -3.96 -15.78 -9.26
C ILE A 69 -5.43 -15.44 -9.50
N GLN A 70 -6.03 -16.08 -10.51
CA GLN A 70 -7.45 -15.90 -10.84
C GLN A 70 -8.28 -17.02 -10.21
N HIS A 71 -9.20 -16.67 -9.31
CA HIS A 71 -10.05 -17.64 -8.61
C HIS A 71 -11.29 -18.10 -9.39
N ASN A 72 -11.76 -17.33 -10.37
CA ASN A 72 -12.81 -17.74 -11.29
C ASN A 72 -12.25 -18.80 -12.25
N PRO A 73 -12.69 -20.06 -12.16
CA PRO A 73 -12.13 -21.15 -12.97
C PRO A 73 -12.38 -20.99 -14.48
N ASN A 74 -13.27 -20.09 -14.88
CA ASN A 74 -13.55 -19.77 -16.29
C ASN A 74 -12.61 -18.69 -16.87
N VAL A 75 -11.65 -18.18 -16.09
CA VAL A 75 -10.63 -17.23 -16.53
C VAL A 75 -9.27 -17.82 -16.19
N PRO A 76 -8.38 -18.07 -17.16
CA PRO A 76 -7.06 -18.62 -16.87
C PRO A 76 -6.28 -17.72 -15.90
N THR A 77 -5.50 -18.34 -15.02
CA THR A 77 -4.59 -17.62 -14.12
C THR A 77 -3.47 -16.90 -14.90
N GLY A 78 -2.88 -15.90 -14.27
CA GLY A 78 -1.81 -15.07 -14.81
C GLY A 78 -2.31 -13.83 -15.55
N LEU A 79 -1.42 -12.86 -15.72
CA LEU A 79 -1.70 -11.59 -16.41
C LEU A 79 -2.16 -11.83 -17.86
N SER A 80 -1.48 -12.71 -18.60
CA SER A 80 -1.85 -13.03 -19.98
C SER A 80 -3.26 -13.59 -20.06
N GLY A 81 -3.57 -14.59 -19.22
CA GLY A 81 -4.89 -15.22 -19.16
C GLY A 81 -6.01 -14.22 -18.87
N PHE A 82 -5.78 -13.32 -17.93
CA PHE A 82 -6.68 -12.20 -17.66
C PHE A 82 -6.85 -11.30 -18.89
N MET A 83 -5.75 -10.79 -19.46
CA MET A 83 -5.79 -9.82 -20.56
C MET A 83 -6.48 -10.39 -21.81
N ASP A 84 -6.15 -11.62 -22.21
CA ASP A 84 -6.72 -12.25 -23.39
C ASP A 84 -8.23 -12.47 -23.23
N THR A 85 -8.64 -12.91 -22.03
CA THR A 85 -10.07 -13.09 -21.71
C THR A 85 -10.84 -11.77 -21.77
N PHE A 86 -10.32 -10.71 -21.13
CA PHE A 86 -11.04 -9.45 -21.07
C PHE A 86 -10.98 -8.66 -22.38
N ARG A 87 -9.94 -8.80 -23.20
CA ARG A 87 -9.93 -8.29 -24.59
C ARG A 87 -11.05 -8.91 -25.41
N ALA A 88 -11.18 -10.24 -25.37
CA ALA A 88 -12.24 -10.95 -26.10
C ALA A 88 -13.65 -10.54 -25.63
N ARG A 89 -13.86 -10.44 -24.31
CA ARG A 89 -15.13 -9.96 -23.73
C ARG A 89 -15.42 -8.52 -24.10
N PHE A 90 -14.39 -7.68 -24.14
CA PHE A 90 -14.55 -6.25 -24.41
C PHE A 90 -14.61 -5.88 -25.90
N ALA A 91 -14.39 -6.83 -26.80
CA ALA A 91 -14.67 -6.64 -28.23
C ALA A 91 -16.18 -6.67 -28.55
N GLN A 92 -17.01 -7.21 -27.66
CA GLN A 92 -18.45 -7.31 -27.89
C GLN A 92 -19.13 -5.94 -27.78
N PRO A 93 -20.12 -5.63 -28.63
CA PRO A 93 -20.88 -4.39 -28.51
C PRO A 93 -21.68 -4.38 -27.20
N LEU A 94 -21.85 -3.18 -26.64
CA LEU A 94 -22.68 -2.95 -25.46
C LEU A 94 -24.02 -2.35 -25.90
N PRO A 95 -25.12 -2.63 -25.18
CA PRO A 95 -26.36 -1.87 -25.33
C PRO A 95 -26.12 -0.36 -25.20
N ALA A 96 -26.91 0.45 -25.91
CA ALA A 96 -26.73 1.90 -25.94
C ALA A 96 -26.92 2.57 -24.57
N ASP A 97 -27.71 1.95 -23.69
CA ASP A 97 -28.01 2.40 -22.33
C ASP A 97 -27.14 1.71 -21.25
N TYR A 98 -26.15 0.93 -21.67
CA TYR A 98 -25.29 0.19 -20.74
C TYR A 98 -24.44 1.12 -19.89
N LYS A 99 -24.52 0.94 -18.56
CA LYS A 99 -23.72 1.67 -17.58
C LYS A 99 -23.03 0.72 -16.61
N ARG A 100 -21.82 1.08 -16.20
CA ARG A 100 -21.09 0.44 -15.10
C ARG A 100 -20.63 1.51 -14.14
N GLU A 101 -20.94 1.31 -12.88
CA GLU A 101 -20.61 2.24 -11.80
C GLU A 101 -19.92 1.47 -10.68
N LEU A 102 -18.89 2.07 -10.12
CA LEU A 102 -18.23 1.54 -8.94
C LEU A 102 -19.03 1.98 -7.71
N LEU A 103 -19.87 1.07 -7.19
CA LEU A 103 -20.81 1.40 -6.13
C LEU A 103 -20.14 1.53 -4.76
N ASN A 104 -19.21 0.63 -4.44
CA ASN A 104 -18.55 0.60 -3.14
C ASN A 104 -17.16 -0.03 -3.22
N ILE A 105 -16.25 0.39 -2.34
CA ILE A 105 -14.96 -0.25 -2.09
C ILE A 105 -14.76 -0.35 -0.58
N VAL A 106 -14.68 -1.57 -0.09
CA VAL A 106 -14.41 -1.87 1.33
C VAL A 106 -12.99 -2.39 1.44
N ALA A 107 -12.25 -1.87 2.41
CA ALA A 107 -11.02 -2.46 2.91
C ALA A 107 -10.95 -2.12 4.41
N GLU A 108 -10.38 -3.04 5.16
CA GLU A 108 -10.29 -3.03 6.61
C GLU A 108 -8.83 -3.05 7.05
N ASN A 109 -8.66 -2.52 8.25
CA ASN A 109 -7.42 -2.48 9.00
C ASN A 109 -7.15 -3.88 9.58
N ILE A 110 -5.90 -4.34 9.56
CA ILE A 110 -5.50 -5.70 10.00
C ILE A 110 -4.96 -5.70 11.43
#